data_AF-A0A3C0FRF1-F1
#
_entry.id   AF-A0A3C0FRF1-F1
#
_cell.length_a   1.000
_cell.length_b   1.000
_cell.length_c   1.000
_cell.angle_alpha   90.00
_cell.angle_beta   90.00
_cell.angle_gamma   90.00
#
_symmetry.space_group_name_H-M   'P 1'
#
loop_
_entity.id
_entity.type
_entity.pdbx_description
1 polymer ?
#
loop_
_entity_poly.entity_id
_entity_poly.type
_entity_poly.pdbx_seq_one_letter_code
_entity_poly.pdbx_strand_id
1 'polypeptide(L)'
;DVIVEAEFTGYLGDCGYDLDDKELDVIISPIITAELGPAAQNRNVQFKYFVALRDPNGTFIQKSVFDVNMAFADNLNMARIRDDQVTLSVPLDDVWTGPDYEIYLGFQLSADQLEYNRRFGTD
;
A
#
# COMPACT_ATOMS: atom_id res chain seq x y z
N ASP A 1 12.61 -16.27 -12.29
CA ASP A 1 12.04 -16.90 -11.09
C ASP A 1 11.64 -15.85 -10.07
N VAL A 2 10.58 -16.13 -9.30
CA VAL A 2 9.97 -15.20 -8.34
C VAL A 2 10.68 -15.29 -6.99
N ILE A 3 10.98 -14.15 -6.38
CA ILE A 3 11.59 -14.07 -5.03
C ILE A 3 10.50 -14.07 -3.95
N VAL A 4 9.43 -13.30 -4.16
CA VAL A 4 8.32 -13.18 -3.23
C VAL A 4 7.04 -12.87 -3.98
N GLU A 5 5.93 -13.40 -3.49
CA GLU A 5 4.57 -13.00 -3.86
C GLU A 5 3.97 -12.29 -2.65
N ALA A 6 3.37 -11.12 -2.85
CA ALA A 6 2.83 -10.32 -1.76
C ALA A 6 1.43 -9.84 -2.11
N GLU A 7 0.58 -9.77 -1.08
CA GLU A 7 -0.84 -9.45 -1.22
C GLU A 7 -1.27 -8.51 -0.08
N PHE A 8 -2.09 -7.52 -0.42
CA PHE A 8 -2.86 -6.79 0.57
C PHE A 8 -4.06 -7.62 0.99
N THR A 9 -4.01 -8.14 2.21
CA THR A 9 -5.07 -8.98 2.77
C THR A 9 -6.06 -8.20 3.64
N GLY A 10 -5.91 -6.89 3.72
CA GLY A 10 -6.77 -5.99 4.47
C GLY A 10 -6.04 -4.71 4.86
N TYR A 11 -6.73 -3.86 5.60
CA TYR A 11 -6.19 -2.65 6.20
C TYR A 11 -6.95 -2.31 7.48
N LEU A 12 -6.32 -1.53 8.34
CA LEU A 12 -7.01 -0.72 9.34
C LEU A 12 -6.95 0.72 8.85
N GLY A 13 -8.03 1.47 9.02
CA GLY A 13 -8.02 2.87 8.65
C GLY A 13 -9.02 3.68 9.46
N ASP A 14 -8.73 4.97 9.53
CA ASP A 14 -9.59 6.00 10.12
C ASP A 14 -9.50 7.26 9.26
N CYS A 15 -10.55 8.06 9.25
CA CYS A 15 -10.60 9.32 8.50
C CYS A 15 -11.16 10.42 9.40
N GLY A 16 -10.35 11.44 9.64
CA GLY A 16 -10.70 12.62 10.42
C GLY A 16 -10.89 13.84 9.52
N TYR A 17 -11.76 14.75 9.94
CA TYR A 17 -11.95 16.04 9.30
C TYR A 17 -11.54 17.13 10.27
N ASP A 18 -10.56 17.94 9.91
CA ASP A 18 -10.33 19.24 10.54
C ASP A 18 -11.19 20.28 9.82
N LEU A 19 -12.26 20.74 10.47
CA LEU A 19 -13.18 21.70 9.86
C LEU A 19 -12.65 23.13 9.90
N ASP A 20 -11.75 23.43 10.83
CA ASP A 20 -11.18 24.77 10.98
C ASP A 20 -10.09 24.99 9.92
N ASP A 21 -9.24 23.99 9.72
CA ASP A 21 -8.15 24.00 8.73
C ASP A 21 -8.56 23.44 7.36
N LYS A 22 -9.79 22.93 7.25
CA LYS A 22 -10.34 22.24 6.07
C LYS A 22 -9.42 21.13 5.60
N GLU A 23 -9.05 20.23 6.49
CA GLU A 23 -8.15 19.12 6.21
C GLU A 23 -8.87 17.78 6.35
N LEU A 24 -8.60 16.86 5.44
CA LEU A 24 -8.92 15.45 5.60
C LEU A 24 -7.65 14.70 6.01
N ASP A 25 -7.68 14.15 7.21
CA ASP A 25 -6.64 13.28 7.75
C ASP A 25 -7.01 11.83 7.49
N VAL A 26 -6.27 11.17 6.62
CA VAL A 26 -6.42 9.75 6.34
C VAL A 26 -5.35 8.98 7.08
N ILE A 27 -5.79 8.06 7.92
CA ILE A 27 -4.94 7.12 8.63
C ILE A 27 -5.14 5.75 8.01
N ILE A 28 -4.07 5.11 7.53
CA ILE A 28 -4.13 3.75 6.99
C ILE A 28 -2.93 2.90 7.44
N SER A 29 -3.22 1.68 7.87
CA SER A 29 -2.24 0.64 8.19
C SER A 29 -2.55 -0.61 7.38
N PRO A 30 -1.85 -0.84 6.27
CA PRO A 30 -2.10 -2.00 5.42
C PRO A 30 -1.66 -3.30 6.10
N ILE A 31 -2.40 -4.38 5.81
CA ILE A 31 -2.07 -5.72 6.27
C ILE A 31 -1.60 -6.54 5.08
N ILE A 32 -0.30 -6.82 5.06
CA ILE A 32 0.38 -7.46 3.94
C ILE A 32 0.72 -8.88 4.34
N THR A 33 0.35 -9.83 3.48
CA THR A 33 0.83 -11.21 3.56
C THR A 33 1.78 -11.44 2.39
N ALA A 34 2.83 -12.23 2.61
CA ALA A 34 3.79 -12.56 1.58
C ALA A 34 4.20 -14.04 1.67
N GLU A 35 4.52 -14.63 0.53
CA GLU A 35 5.04 -15.98 0.39
C GLU A 35 6.39 -15.97 -0.36
N LEU A 36 7.38 -16.70 0.16
CA LEU A 36 8.68 -16.85 -0.50
C LEU A 36 8.55 -17.68 -1.78
N GLY A 37 9.06 -17.13 -2.88
CA GLY A 37 9.13 -17.83 -4.15
C GLY A 37 10.40 -18.69 -4.29
N PRO A 38 10.48 -19.54 -5.33
CA PRO A 38 11.60 -20.46 -5.56
C PRO A 38 12.97 -19.79 -5.73
N ALA A 39 13.01 -18.50 -6.10
CA ALA A 39 14.25 -17.75 -6.29
C ALA A 39 14.78 -17.10 -5.00
N ALA A 40 14.05 -17.19 -3.88
CA ALA A 40 14.45 -16.58 -2.62
C ALA A 40 15.76 -17.17 -2.10
N GLN A 41 16.78 -16.33 -1.96
CA GLN A 41 18.09 -16.74 -1.43
C GLN A 41 18.24 -16.48 0.07
N ASN A 42 17.36 -15.65 0.64
CA ASN A 42 17.33 -15.30 2.05
C ASN A 42 15.88 -15.23 2.55
N ARG A 43 15.71 -15.17 3.88
CA ARG A 43 14.40 -15.08 4.55
C ARG A 43 14.03 -13.66 4.97
N ASN A 44 14.59 -12.65 4.29
CA ASN A 44 14.27 -11.26 4.51
C ASN A 44 14.16 -10.55 3.15
N VAL A 45 12.94 -10.18 2.77
CA VAL A 45 12.66 -9.59 1.47
C VAL A 45 12.22 -8.14 1.62
N GLN A 46 12.75 -7.29 0.75
CA GLN A 46 12.39 -5.88 0.69
C GLN A 46 11.55 -5.60 -0.54
N PHE A 47 10.46 -4.87 -0.36
CA PHE A 47 9.66 -4.33 -1.45
C PHE A 47 9.02 -3.02 -1.00
N LYS A 48 8.32 -2.36 -1.93
CA LYS A 48 7.69 -1.06 -1.66
C LYS A 48 6.21 -1.13 -1.96
N TYR A 49 5.41 -0.38 -1.19
CA TYR A 49 4.05 -0.05 -1.58
C TYR A 49 3.87 1.46 -1.66
N PHE A 50 2.76 1.89 -2.22
CA PHE A 50 2.36 3.28 -2.25
C PHE A 50 0.94 3.44 -1.73
N VAL A 51 0.68 4.61 -1.16
CA VAL A 51 -0.67 5.14 -0.97
C VAL A 51 -0.79 6.35 -1.88
N ALA A 52 -1.85 6.41 -2.68
CA ALA A 52 -2.14 7.52 -3.57
C ALA A 52 -3.55 8.01 -3.34
N LEU A 53 -3.73 9.32 -3.49
CA LEU A 53 -5.01 9.97 -3.32
C LEU A 53 -5.47 10.55 -4.64
N ARG A 54 -6.73 10.28 -4.98
CA ARG A 54 -7.39 10.78 -6.17
C ARG A 54 -8.56 11.68 -5.78
N ASP A 55 -8.59 12.86 -6.38
CA ASP A 55 -9.65 13.83 -6.15
C ASP A 55 -10.96 13.44 -6.87
N PRO A 56 -12.08 14.11 -6.57
CA PRO A 56 -13.37 13.84 -7.22
C PRO A 56 -13.39 14.10 -8.73
N ASN A 57 -12.43 14.88 -9.25
CA ASN A 57 -12.26 15.10 -10.69
C ASN A 57 -11.50 13.95 -11.38
N GLY A 58 -11.02 12.97 -10.62
CA GLY A 58 -10.29 11.81 -11.09
C GLY A 58 -8.78 12.05 -11.27
N THR A 59 -8.23 13.10 -10.67
CA THR A 59 -6.81 13.46 -10.70
C THR A 59 -6.10 12.91 -9.47
N PHE A 60 -4.95 12.24 -9.66
CA PHE A 60 -4.09 11.89 -8.54
C PHE A 60 -3.36 13.14 -8.03
N ILE A 61 -3.64 13.54 -6.80
CA ILE A 61 -3.11 14.77 -6.21
C ILE A 61 -1.98 14.53 -5.21
N GLN A 62 -1.88 13.31 -4.67
CA GLN A 62 -0.81 12.94 -3.74
C GLN A 62 -0.43 11.48 -3.93
N LYS A 63 0.86 11.16 -3.76
CA LYS A 63 1.37 9.79 -3.69
C LYS A 63 2.57 9.71 -2.76
N SER A 64 2.53 8.76 -1.84
CA SER A 64 3.62 8.43 -0.92
C SER A 64 4.03 6.98 -1.10
N VAL A 65 5.34 6.71 -1.02
CA VAL A 65 5.92 5.36 -1.20
C VAL A 65 6.61 4.95 0.09
N PHE A 66 6.37 3.71 0.52
CA PHE A 66 6.84 3.16 1.79
C PHE A 66 7.65 1.89 1.53
N ASP A 67 8.73 1.72 2.29
CA ASP A 67 9.58 0.54 2.27
C ASP A 67 9.05 -0.51 3.25
N VAL A 68 9.00 -1.77 2.80
CA VAL A 68 8.60 -2.91 3.63
C VAL A 68 9.79 -3.85 3.76
N ASN A 69 10.13 -4.19 5.00
CA ASN A 69 11.13 -5.21 5.33
C ASN A 69 10.41 -6.45 5.89
N MET A 70 10.22 -7.46 5.04
CA MET A 70 9.46 -8.67 5.36
C MET A 70 10.40 -9.79 5.84
N ALA A 71 10.40 -10.06 7.15
CA ALA A 71 11.15 -11.17 7.73
C ALA A 71 10.28 -12.43 7.82
N PHE A 72 10.85 -13.58 7.40
CA PHE A 72 10.22 -14.90 7.46
C PHE A 72 10.91 -15.76 8.52
N ALA A 73 10.12 -16.44 9.35
CA ALA A 73 10.68 -17.40 10.31
C ALA A 73 11.34 -18.59 9.58
N ASP A 74 12.35 -19.21 10.20
CA ASP A 74 13.23 -20.22 9.59
C ASP A 74 12.48 -21.39 8.92
N ASN A 75 11.30 -21.74 9.42
CA ASN A 75 10.49 -22.87 8.97
C ASN A 75 9.18 -22.47 8.29
N LEU A 76 8.94 -21.18 8.01
CA LEU A 76 7.70 -20.68 7.42
C LEU A 76 7.95 -19.89 6.15
N ASN A 77 7.36 -20.33 5.03
CA ASN A 77 7.47 -19.59 3.76
C ASN A 77 6.45 -18.45 3.65
N MET A 78 5.51 -18.36 4.59
CA MET A 78 4.58 -17.24 4.67
C MET A 78 4.96 -16.30 5.83
N ALA A 79 4.78 -15.01 5.60
CA ALA A 79 4.87 -13.97 6.61
C ALA A 79 3.67 -13.01 6.48
N ARG A 80 3.27 -12.42 7.60
CA ARG A 80 2.22 -11.42 7.65
C ARG A 80 2.68 -10.27 8.54
N ILE A 81 2.51 -9.06 8.05
CA ILE A 81 2.74 -7.84 8.83
C ILE A 81 1.52 -6.95 8.75
N ARG A 82 1.35 -6.13 9.78
CA ARG A 82 0.63 -4.87 9.66
C ARG A 82 1.69 -3.79 9.65
N ASP A 83 1.76 -3.04 8.57
CA ASP A 83 2.73 -1.95 8.50
C ASP A 83 2.32 -0.79 9.41
N ASP A 84 3.28 0.07 9.72
CA ASP A 84 3.05 1.24 10.57
C ASP A 84 1.98 2.17 9.99
N GLN A 85 1.43 3.00 10.86
CA GLN A 85 0.41 3.96 10.49
C GLN A 85 0.95 4.99 9.49
N VAL A 86 0.35 5.02 8.30
CA VAL A 86 0.53 6.09 7.32
C VAL A 86 -0.54 7.14 7.54
N THR A 87 -0.12 8.39 7.72
CA THR A 87 -1.02 9.55 7.73
C THR A 87 -0.86 10.32 6.43
N LEU A 88 -1.98 10.59 5.75
CA LEU A 88 -2.06 11.50 4.62
C LEU A 88 -2.93 12.69 5.02
N SER A 89 -2.38 13.89 4.83
CA SER A 89 -3.03 15.16 5.07
C SER A 89 -3.44 15.78 3.75
N VAL A 90 -4.73 16.05 3.60
CA VAL A 90 -5.33 16.52 2.35
C VAL A 90 -6.04 17.85 2.59
N PRO A 91 -5.51 18.96 2.06
CA PRO A 91 -6.23 20.22 2.07
C PRO A 91 -7.49 20.10 1.21
N LEU A 92 -8.63 20.49 1.78
CA LEU A 92 -9.92 20.50 1.11
C LEU A 92 -10.36 21.93 0.81
N ASP A 93 -10.77 22.19 -0.43
CA ASP A 93 -11.44 23.45 -0.75
C ASP A 93 -12.81 23.55 -0.05
N ASP A 94 -13.49 22.40 0.06
CA ASP A 94 -14.74 22.17 0.77
C ASP A 94 -14.69 20.84 1.56
N VAL A 95 -14.89 20.93 2.87
CA VAL A 95 -14.89 19.78 3.80
C VAL A 95 -15.92 18.72 3.44
N TRP A 96 -17.02 19.09 2.79
CA TRP A 96 -18.06 18.15 2.37
C TRP A 96 -17.64 17.24 1.20
N THR A 97 -16.53 17.55 0.53
CA THR A 97 -16.01 16.76 -0.59
C THR A 97 -15.08 15.63 -0.14
N GLY A 98 -14.65 15.61 1.12
CA GLY A 98 -13.73 14.57 1.61
C GLY A 98 -14.19 13.12 1.36
N PRO A 99 -15.49 12.77 1.50
CA PRO A 99 -15.98 11.43 1.17
C PRO A 99 -15.85 11.03 -0.31
N ASP A 100 -15.68 12.00 -1.22
CA ASP A 100 -15.56 11.76 -2.66
C ASP A 100 -14.10 11.50 -3.09
N TYR A 101 -13.13 11.62 -2.17
CA TYR A 101 -11.75 11.26 -2.43
C TYR A 101 -11.56 9.75 -2.40
N GLU A 102 -10.77 9.24 -3.35
CA GLU A 102 -10.44 7.83 -3.43
C GLU A 102 -8.99 7.60 -2.96
N ILE A 103 -8.81 6.64 -2.05
CA ILE A 103 -7.50 6.19 -1.60
C ILE A 103 -7.13 4.90 -2.33
N TYR A 104 -5.99 4.92 -2.99
CA TYR A 104 -5.42 3.79 -3.70
C TYR A 104 -4.22 3.24 -2.94
N LEU A 105 -4.24 1.93 -2.70
CA LEU A 105 -3.13 1.18 -2.11
C LEU A 105 -2.60 0.21 -3.18
N GLY A 106 -1.29 0.17 -3.38
CA GLY A 106 -0.69 -0.72 -4.38
C GLY A 106 0.79 -0.97 -4.18
N PHE A 107 1.32 -2.06 -4.73
CA PHE A 107 2.76 -2.30 -4.71
C PHE A 107 3.47 -1.41 -5.73
N GLN A 108 4.61 -0.83 -5.33
CA GLN A 108 5.44 -0.03 -6.21
C GLN A 108 6.38 -0.95 -6.99
N LEU A 109 5.87 -1.45 -8.11
CA LEU A 109 6.57 -2.39 -8.97
C LEU A 109 7.59 -1.68 -9.88
N SER A 110 8.67 -2.38 -10.22
CA SER A 110 9.50 -2.06 -11.39
C SER A 110 8.77 -2.42 -12.69
N ALA A 111 9.31 -1.98 -13.83
CA ALA A 111 8.76 -2.33 -15.14
C ALA A 111 8.71 -3.85 -15.36
N ASP A 112 9.79 -4.56 -15.01
CA ASP A 112 9.89 -6.01 -15.18
C ASP A 112 8.90 -6.76 -14.27
N GLN A 113 8.72 -6.30 -13.03
CA GLN A 113 7.75 -6.87 -12.09
C GLN A 113 6.31 -6.64 -12.58
N LEU A 114 6.01 -5.45 -13.10
CA LEU A 114 4.71 -5.15 -13.67
C LEU A 114 4.42 -6.01 -14.92
N GLU A 115 5.41 -6.18 -15.80
CA GLU A 115 5.28 -7.04 -16.97
C GLU A 115 5.09 -8.51 -16.57
N TYR A 116 5.84 -8.98 -15.58
CA TYR A 116 5.67 -10.32 -15.02
C TYR A 116 4.23 -10.51 -14.50
N ASN A 117 3.75 -9.62 -13.63
CA ASN A 117 2.41 -9.71 -13.05
C ASN A 117 1.30 -9.65 -14.12
N ARG A 118 1.46 -8.87 -15.19
CA ARG A 118 0.49 -8.84 -16.30
C ARG A 118 0.41 -10.14 -17.08
N ARG A 119 1.50 -10.91 -17.13
CA ARG A 119 1.57 -12.17 -17.88
C ARG A 119 1.17 -13.37 -17.03
N PHE A 120 1.47 -13.34 -15.73
CA PHE A 120 1.41 -14.51 -14.86
C PHE A 120 0.68 -14.28 -13.53
N GLY A 121 0.31 -13.05 -13.20
CA GLY A 121 -0.46 -12.76 -12.00
C GLY A 121 -1.84 -13.41 -12.07
N THR A 122 -2.29 -13.94 -10.94
CA THR A 122 -3.61 -14.54 -10.76
C THR A 122 -4.46 -13.67 -9.84
N ASP A 123 -5.77 -13.62 -10.08
CA ASP A 123 -6.76 -12.99 -9.22
C ASP A 123 -7.09 -13.84 -7.99
#